data_AF-A0A699ZMW9-F1
#
_entry.id   AF-A0A699ZMW9-F1
#
_cell.length_a   1.000
_cell.length_b   1.000
_cell.length_c   1.000
_cell.angle_alpha   90.00
_cell.angle_beta   90.00
_cell.angle_gamma   90.00
#
_symmetry.space_group_name_H-M   'P 1'
#
loop_
_entity.id
_entity.type
_entity.pdbx_description
1 polymer ?
#
loop_
_entity_poly.entity_id
_entity_poly.type
_entity_poly.pdbx_seq_one_letter_code
_entity_poly.pdbx_strand_id
1 'polypeptide(L)'
;MADQLRRWKLTKGQVKHGSGLNNARRDTERWLAPIKPHLQHLAAASSAGTSLEANLKHITVTLAIWDAVWEVYLDPKWARQRLRLYGAQDRALEQFFNKVRLEEEVAELSMKRHGHAKQLVVFFGAATIGIG
;
A
#
# COMPACT_ATOMS: atom_id res chain seq x y z
N MET A 1 -32.82 -16.89 -19.72
CA MET A 1 -32.53 -16.25 -18.43
C MET A 1 -31.08 -15.79 -18.49
N ALA A 2 -30.84 -14.48 -18.52
CA ALA A 2 -29.50 -13.94 -18.69
C ALA A 2 -28.70 -14.17 -17.41
N ASP A 3 -27.55 -14.81 -17.57
CA ASP A 3 -26.58 -15.07 -16.51
C ASP A 3 -26.04 -13.71 -16.03
N GLN A 4 -26.52 -13.21 -14.89
CA GLN A 4 -25.98 -12.02 -14.27
C GLN A 4 -24.62 -12.39 -13.66
N LEU A 5 -23.57 -12.31 -14.47
CA LEU A 5 -22.19 -12.44 -14.01
C LEU A 5 -21.95 -11.46 -12.85
N ARG A 6 -21.75 -12.00 -11.64
CA ARG A 6 -21.36 -11.18 -10.48
C ARG A 6 -20.04 -10.50 -10.80
N ARG A 7 -20.00 -9.18 -10.61
CA ARG A 7 -18.83 -8.37 -10.94
C ARG A 7 -18.14 -7.91 -9.67
N TRP A 8 -17.00 -8.50 -9.37
CA TRP A 8 -16.13 -8.10 -8.28
C TRP A 8 -15.14 -7.05 -8.75
N LYS A 9 -14.88 -6.01 -7.93
CA LYS A 9 -13.96 -4.92 -8.26
C LYS A 9 -12.94 -4.72 -7.15
N LEU A 10 -11.67 -4.76 -7.50
CA LEU A 10 -10.56 -4.35 -6.66
C LEU A 10 -9.86 -3.15 -7.28
N THR A 11 -9.70 -2.07 -6.52
CA THR A 11 -9.03 -0.86 -6.99
C THR A 11 -7.54 -0.86 -6.66
N LYS A 12 -6.75 -0.13 -7.46
CA LYS A 12 -5.33 0.10 -7.18
C LYS A 12 -5.09 0.72 -5.79
N GLY A 13 -6.01 1.56 -5.32
CA GLY A 13 -5.97 2.15 -3.98
C GLY A 13 -6.11 1.10 -2.88
N GLN A 14 -7.07 0.18 -3.02
CA GLN A 14 -7.27 -0.93 -2.09
C GLN A 14 -6.07 -1.89 -2.08
N VAL A 15 -5.49 -2.21 -3.24
CA VAL A 15 -4.26 -3.02 -3.31
C VAL A 15 -3.11 -2.36 -2.56
N LYS A 16 -2.87 -1.06 -2.78
CA LYS A 16 -1.81 -0.31 -2.08
C LYS A 16 -2.03 -0.23 -0.57
N HIS A 17 -3.28 -0.16 -0.14
CA HIS A 17 -3.62 -0.17 1.28
C HIS A 17 -3.42 -1.56 1.90
N GLY A 18 -4.00 -2.60 1.31
CA GLY A 18 -3.93 -3.99 1.80
C GLY A 18 -2.51 -4.57 1.76
N SER A 19 -1.69 -4.17 0.78
CA SER A 19 -0.27 -4.56 0.71
C SER A 19 0.63 -3.78 1.68
N GLY A 20 0.12 -2.77 2.38
CA GLY A 20 0.91 -1.93 3.27
C GLY A 20 1.84 -0.94 2.58
N LEU A 21 1.80 -0.82 1.25
CA LEU A 21 2.65 0.11 0.48
C LEU A 21 2.48 1.57 0.90
N ASN A 22 1.25 1.98 1.24
CA ASN A 22 1.00 3.34 1.73
C ASN A 22 1.65 3.60 3.10
N ASN A 23 1.74 2.58 3.96
CA ASN A 23 2.43 2.70 5.24
C ASN A 23 3.93 2.73 5.02
N ALA A 24 4.44 1.83 4.19
CA ALA A 24 5.86 1.78 3.89
C ALA A 24 6.37 3.08 3.26
N ARG A 25 5.59 3.70 2.36
CA ARG A 25 5.90 5.02 1.83
C ARG A 25 6.02 6.08 2.93
N ARG A 26 5.06 6.13 3.85
CA ARG A 26 5.06 7.09 4.97
C ARG A 26 6.25 6.87 5.91
N ASP A 27 6.58 5.62 6.18
CA ASP A 27 7.76 5.25 6.98
C ASP A 27 9.06 5.70 6.30
N THR A 28 9.20 5.47 5.00
CA THR A 28 10.35 5.95 4.22
C THR A 28 10.48 7.47 4.27
N GLU A 29 9.37 8.20 4.06
CA GLU A 29 9.34 9.66 4.16
C GLU A 29 9.75 10.14 5.56
N ARG A 30 9.26 9.47 6.62
CA ARG A 30 9.61 9.76 8.01
C ARG A 30 11.08 9.49 8.30
N TRP A 31 11.63 8.37 7.83
CA TRP A 31 13.01 7.98 8.08
C TRP A 31 14.02 8.84 7.34
N LEU A 32 13.65 9.36 6.17
CA LEU A 32 14.49 10.29 5.40
C LEU A 32 14.39 11.74 5.89
N ALA A 33 13.37 12.10 6.66
CA ALA A 33 13.15 13.48 7.09
C ALA A 33 14.38 14.14 7.76
N PRO A 34 15.12 13.48 8.66
CA PRO A 34 16.30 14.08 9.29
C PRO A 34 17.45 14.37 8.32
N ILE A 35 17.62 13.56 7.28
CA ILE A 35 18.71 13.69 6.30
C ILE A 35 18.29 14.43 5.03
N LYS A 36 17.01 14.74 4.86
CA LYS A 36 16.48 15.49 3.72
C LYS A 36 17.27 16.80 3.41
N PRO A 37 17.60 17.67 4.38
CA PRO A 37 18.40 18.86 4.08
C PRO A 37 19.82 18.53 3.59
N HIS A 38 20.44 17.48 4.15
CA HIS A 38 21.75 17.00 3.70
C HIS A 38 21.72 16.51 2.26
N LEU A 39 20.67 15.76 1.87
CA LEU A 39 20.47 15.31 0.49
C LEU A 39 20.23 16.47 -0.48
N GLN A 40 19.49 17.51 -0.06
CA GLN A 40 19.27 18.72 -0.86
C GLN A 40 20.57 19.50 -1.05
N HIS A 41 21.39 19.62 -0.01
CA HIS A 41 22.69 20.27 -0.08
C HIS A 41 23.66 19.52 -1.01
N LEU A 42 23.68 18.18 -0.93
CA LEU A 42 24.45 17.34 -1.84
C LEU A 42 24.00 17.51 -3.29
N ALA A 43 22.68 17.50 -3.54
CA ALA A 43 22.13 17.69 -4.88
C ALA A 43 22.49 19.05 -5.46
N ALA A 44 22.47 20.12 -4.65
CA ALA A 44 22.87 21.46 -5.07
C ALA A 44 24.38 21.57 -5.35
N ALA A 45 25.21 20.77 -4.69
CA ALA A 45 26.65 20.72 -4.90
C ALA A 45 27.07 19.76 -6.03
N SER A 46 26.16 18.91 -6.52
CA SER A 46 26.44 17.94 -7.58
C SER A 46 26.82 18.66 -8.87
N SER A 47 28.07 18.51 -9.29
CA SER A 47 28.56 18.97 -10.58
C SER A 47 28.33 17.86 -11.61
N ALA A 48 27.98 18.23 -12.85
CA ALA A 48 27.98 17.29 -13.98
C ALA A 48 29.42 16.94 -14.44
N GLY A 49 30.41 17.00 -13.54
CA GLY A 49 31.81 16.65 -13.80
C GLY A 49 32.61 17.67 -14.63
N THR A 50 32.05 18.84 -14.96
CA THR A 50 32.66 19.77 -15.93
C THR A 50 33.63 20.79 -15.34
N SER A 51 33.71 20.95 -14.01
CA SER A 51 34.61 21.91 -13.35
C SER A 51 35.29 21.30 -12.13
N LEU A 52 36.61 21.50 -12.01
CA LEU A 52 37.41 21.07 -10.87
C LEU A 52 36.93 21.71 -9.55
N GLU A 53 36.64 23.01 -9.57
CA GLU A 53 36.13 23.73 -8.40
C GLU A 53 34.78 23.15 -7.94
N ALA A 54 33.89 22.87 -8.89
CA ALA A 54 32.60 22.28 -8.59
C ALA A 54 32.75 20.84 -8.05
N ASN A 55 33.70 20.07 -8.56
CA ASN A 55 34.04 18.73 -8.04
C ASN A 55 34.58 18.80 -6.61
N LEU A 56 35.48 19.75 -6.30
CA LEU A 56 36.01 19.95 -4.94
C LEU A 56 34.91 20.36 -3.95
N LYS A 57 33.97 21.22 -4.38
CA LYS A 57 32.79 21.57 -3.60
C LYS A 57 31.90 20.36 -3.35
N HIS A 58 31.65 19.53 -4.36
CA HIS A 58 30.89 18.29 -4.24
C HIS A 58 31.53 17.31 -3.24
N ILE A 59 32.85 17.10 -3.32
CA ILE A 59 33.59 16.22 -2.40
C ILE A 59 33.51 16.75 -0.97
N THR A 60 33.77 18.05 -0.76
CA THR A 60 33.69 18.68 0.56
C THR A 60 32.30 18.51 1.18
N VAL A 61 31.24 18.76 0.41
CA VAL A 61 29.86 18.57 0.87
C VAL A 61 29.57 17.10 1.17
N THR A 62 30.04 16.18 0.34
CA THR A 62 29.86 14.73 0.55
C THR A 62 30.51 14.27 1.85
N LEU A 63 31.75 14.67 2.11
CA LEU A 63 32.47 14.32 3.33
C LEU A 63 31.78 14.90 4.57
N ALA A 64 31.31 16.15 4.50
CA ALA A 64 30.66 16.82 5.64
C ALA A 64 29.34 16.17 6.06
N ILE A 65 28.63 15.50 5.14
CA ILE A 65 27.33 14.87 5.42
C ILE A 65 27.41 13.34 5.53
N TRP A 66 28.58 12.75 5.26
CA TRP A 66 28.77 11.31 5.09
C TRP A 66 28.21 10.52 6.27
N ASP A 67 28.67 10.85 7.48
CA ASP A 67 28.27 10.13 8.69
C ASP A 67 26.75 10.24 8.93
N ALA A 68 26.19 11.46 8.84
CA ALA A 68 24.76 11.68 9.06
C ALA A 68 23.88 10.92 8.07
N VAL A 69 24.31 10.81 6.81
CA VAL A 69 23.58 10.10 5.76
C VAL A 69 23.71 8.57 5.93
N TRP A 70 24.90 8.06 6.23
CA TRP A 70 25.11 6.61 6.38
C TRP A 70 24.51 6.04 7.65
N GLU A 71 24.46 6.78 8.75
CA GLU A 71 23.74 6.37 9.96
C GLU A 71 22.27 6.03 9.66
N VAL A 72 21.62 6.79 8.77
CA VAL A 72 20.24 6.50 8.36
C VAL A 72 20.17 5.31 7.40
N TYR A 73 21.07 5.22 6.40
CA TYR A 73 20.99 4.17 5.38
C TYR A 73 21.40 2.79 5.88
N LEU A 74 22.30 2.70 6.84
CA LEU A 74 22.76 1.43 7.41
C LEU A 74 21.77 0.84 8.42
N ASP A 75 20.73 1.57 8.79
CA ASP A 75 19.70 1.07 9.71
C ASP A 75 19.01 -0.18 9.12
N PRO A 76 19.02 -1.33 9.84
CA PRO A 76 18.40 -2.56 9.40
C PRO A 76 16.88 -2.46 9.09
N LYS A 77 16.20 -1.38 9.51
CA LYS A 77 14.78 -1.14 9.19
C LYS A 77 14.51 -1.13 7.69
N TRP A 78 15.46 -0.67 6.87
CA TRP A 78 15.32 -0.65 5.40
C TRP A 78 15.23 -2.06 4.83
N ALA A 79 16.16 -2.93 5.22
CA ALA A 79 16.18 -4.33 4.77
C ALA A 79 14.91 -5.08 5.21
N ARG A 80 14.50 -4.89 6.47
CA ARG A 80 13.26 -5.50 7.00
C ARG A 80 12.02 -5.03 6.25
N GLN A 81 11.90 -3.73 5.97
CA GLN A 81 10.76 -3.19 5.24
C GLN A 81 10.72 -3.73 3.80
N ARG A 82 11.87 -3.76 3.12
CA ARG A 82 11.97 -4.32 1.76
C ARG A 82 11.55 -5.80 1.73
N LEU A 83 11.99 -6.59 2.70
CA LEU A 83 11.59 -8.00 2.82
C LEU A 83 10.08 -8.15 3.05
N ARG A 84 9.48 -7.33 3.93
CA ARG A 84 8.02 -7.34 4.16
C ARG A 84 7.23 -6.95 2.92
N LEU A 85 7.75 -6.05 2.10
CA LEU A 85 7.09 -5.61 0.87
C LEU A 85 7.22 -6.63 -0.26
N TYR A 86 8.20 -7.54 -0.20
CA TYR A 86 8.34 -8.60 -1.17
C TYR A 86 7.07 -9.48 -1.18
N GLY A 87 6.43 -9.60 -2.35
CA GLY A 87 5.16 -10.31 -2.53
C GLY A 87 3.96 -9.69 -1.79
N ALA A 88 4.04 -8.46 -1.28
CA ALA A 88 2.96 -7.87 -0.50
C ALA A 88 1.71 -7.55 -1.34
N GLN A 89 1.90 -7.23 -2.63
CA GLN A 89 0.77 -7.07 -3.56
C GLN A 89 0.12 -8.42 -3.85
N ASP A 90 0.91 -9.48 -4.06
CA ASP A 90 0.41 -10.82 -4.33
C ASP A 90 -0.43 -11.32 -3.15
N ARG A 91 0.03 -11.13 -1.92
CA ARG A 91 -0.75 -11.44 -0.71
C ARG A 91 -2.04 -10.61 -0.63
N ALA A 92 -2.02 -9.34 -1.04
CA ALA A 92 -3.23 -8.50 -1.04
C ALA A 92 -4.24 -8.97 -2.10
N LEU A 93 -3.76 -9.46 -3.26
CA LEU A 93 -4.61 -10.06 -4.29
C LEU A 93 -5.16 -11.41 -3.82
N GLU A 94 -4.33 -12.25 -3.21
CA GLU A 94 -4.75 -13.55 -2.66
C GLU A 94 -5.84 -13.37 -1.58
N GLN A 95 -5.68 -12.39 -0.69
CA GLN A 95 -6.72 -12.03 0.28
C GLN A 95 -8.04 -11.61 -0.39
N PHE A 96 -7.97 -10.84 -1.48
CA PHE A 96 -9.16 -10.47 -2.23
C PHE A 96 -9.82 -11.70 -2.90
N PHE A 97 -9.04 -12.56 -3.56
CA PHE A 97 -9.57 -13.77 -4.19
C PHE A 97 -10.18 -14.74 -3.18
N ASN A 98 -9.52 -14.94 -2.03
CA ASN A 98 -10.06 -15.75 -0.95
C ASN A 98 -11.39 -15.19 -0.43
N LYS A 99 -11.50 -13.86 -0.28
CA LYS A 99 -12.76 -13.21 0.10
C LYS A 99 -13.86 -13.46 -0.92
N VAL A 100 -13.58 -13.26 -2.21
CA VAL A 100 -14.53 -13.48 -3.30
C VAL A 100 -15.04 -14.93 -3.30
N ARG A 101 -14.11 -15.90 -3.19
CA ARG A 101 -14.45 -17.33 -3.15
C ARG A 101 -15.38 -17.67 -1.98
N LEU A 102 -15.06 -17.17 -0.78
CA LEU A 102 -15.89 -17.41 0.41
C LEU A 102 -17.30 -16.83 0.25
N GLU A 103 -17.43 -15.62 -0.33
CA GLU A 103 -18.73 -15.00 -0.56
C GLU A 103 -19.56 -15.79 -1.59
N GLU A 104 -18.93 -16.37 -2.60
CA GLU A 104 -19.59 -17.27 -3.57
C GLU A 104 -20.03 -18.59 -2.92
N GLU A 105 -19.16 -19.25 -2.15
CA GLU A 105 -19.48 -20.49 -1.43
C GLU A 105 -20.65 -20.30 -0.45
N VAL A 106 -20.68 -19.19 0.29
CA VAL A 106 -21.78 -18.85 1.19
C VAL A 106 -23.08 -18.59 0.42
N ALA A 107 -23.01 -17.90 -0.72
CA ALA A 107 -24.18 -17.65 -1.56
C ALA A 107 -24.75 -18.97 -2.11
N GLU A 108 -23.91 -19.89 -2.56
CA GLU A 108 -24.34 -21.21 -3.02
C GLU A 108 -24.95 -22.06 -1.89
N LEU A 109 -24.30 -22.10 -0.72
CA LEU A 109 -24.82 -22.81 0.45
C LEU A 109 -26.18 -22.25 0.89
N SER A 110 -26.34 -20.93 0.84
CA SER A 110 -27.63 -20.29 1.12
C SER A 110 -28.69 -20.73 0.11
N MET A 111 -28.39 -20.74 -1.20
CA MET A 111 -29.32 -21.18 -2.23
C MET A 111 -29.69 -22.66 -2.10
N LYS A 112 -28.73 -23.54 -1.75
CA LYS A 112 -28.97 -24.97 -1.51
C LYS A 112 -29.83 -25.22 -0.27
N ARG A 113 -29.56 -24.51 0.82
CA ARG A 113 -30.32 -24.64 2.09
C ARG A 113 -31.72 -24.03 2.02
N HIS A 114 -31.92 -23.00 1.19
CA HIS A 114 -33.20 -22.29 1.06
C HIS A 114 -33.91 -22.55 -0.28
N GLY A 115 -33.57 -23.65 -0.97
CA GLY A 115 -34.14 -23.99 -2.27
C GLY A 115 -35.68 -23.96 -2.28
N HIS A 116 -36.24 -23.17 -3.21
CA HIS A 116 -37.67 -23.06 -3.55
C HIS A 116 -38.65 -22.34 -2.60
N ALA A 117 -38.21 -21.50 -1.66
CA ALA A 117 -39.15 -20.57 -1.01
C ALA A 117 -39.40 -19.33 -1.89
N LYS A 118 -40.20 -19.47 -2.95
CA LYS A 118 -40.73 -18.36 -3.78
C LYS A 118 -41.69 -17.42 -3.02
N GLN A 119 -41.64 -17.35 -1.67
CA GLN A 119 -42.65 -16.64 -0.89
C GLN A 119 -42.22 -16.00 0.43
N LEU A 120 -40.96 -16.03 0.89
CA LEU A 120 -40.70 -15.63 2.29
C LEU A 120 -39.38 -14.92 2.61
N VAL A 121 -38.90 -14.04 1.74
CA VAL A 121 -38.02 -12.96 2.21
C VAL A 121 -38.60 -11.64 1.72
N VAL A 122 -39.55 -11.14 2.52
CA VAL A 122 -39.96 -9.74 2.53
C VAL A 122 -38.70 -8.89 2.67
N PHE A 123 -38.58 -7.93 1.76
CA PHE A 123 -37.53 -6.92 1.70
C PHE A 123 -37.11 -6.43 3.09
N PHE A 124 -35.81 -6.51 3.42
CA PHE A 124 -35.20 -5.59 4.37
C PHE A 124 -35.20 -4.20 3.71
N GLY A 125 -36.27 -3.44 3.93
CA GLY A 125 -36.45 -2.10 3.37
C GLY A 125 -37.33 -1.25 4.29
N ALA A 126 -36.65 -0.42 5.10
CA ALA A 126 -37.11 0.84 5.68
C ALA A 126 -38.56 0.93 6.22
N ALA A 127 -38.71 0.79 7.54
CA ALA A 127 -39.66 1.58 8.31
C ALA A 127 -39.08 1.80 9.72
N THR A 128 -38.38 2.92 9.91
CA THR A 128 -38.24 3.53 11.23
C THR A 128 -39.65 3.88 11.71
N ILE A 129 -40.21 3.04 12.55
CA ILE A 129 -41.41 3.32 13.32
C ILE A 129 -41.02 4.38 14.34
N GLY A 130 -41.50 5.61 14.14
CA GLY A 130 -41.51 6.64 15.17
C GLY A 130 -42.57 6.30 16.22
N ILE A 131 -42.19 6.38 17.49
CA ILE A 131 -43.10 6.52 18.62
C ILE A 131 -42.43 7.48 19.60
N GLY A 132 -43.15 8.56 19.94
CA GLY A 132 -42.85 9.47 21.05
C GLY A 132 -42.14 10.74 20.68
#